data_AF-A0A2W0CFM7-F1
#
_entry.id   AF-A0A2W0CFM7-F1
#
_cell.length_a   1.000
_cell.length_b   1.000
_cell.length_c   1.000
_cell.angle_alpha   90.00
_cell.angle_beta   90.00
_cell.angle_gamma   90.00
#
_symmetry.space_group_name_H-M   'P 1'
#
loop_
_entity.id
_entity.type
_entity.pdbx_description
1 polymer ?
#
loop_
_entity_poly.entity_id
_entity_poly.type
_entity_poly.pdbx_seq_one_letter_code
_entity_poly.pdbx_strand_id
1 'polypeptide(L)'
;MENSQYSKMVKLKKCMDLLRVSIGEDQIKRGLRRMEWTELGIVGSFNSMNVYEKHNMELMECFDNHGVIGQVMNIKWRELLSHEQVLISGLCKPKEPYIRFTPKRNRNESAYDFDGYQLKLVNQSIHSQLIEWKSNKWLYNRLFDSWVIIRKRALQGLLEQKKRKEILPVGSISLIQSDPEISSLHVQKYLGNEPLISRGGVDMSKVKEYAARGFFSLPEIQQIQKISDVRSAYTLMELTRERRLATQINQKQFLYARLSRESQI
;
A
#
# COMPACT_ATOMS: atom_id res chain seq x y z
N MET A 1 -3.88 -23.45 -19.60
CA MET A 1 -4.49 -23.35 -18.25
C MET A 1 -4.15 -22.03 -17.53
N GLU A 2 -2.92 -21.52 -17.60
CA GLU A 2 -2.47 -20.38 -16.78
C GLU A 2 -3.16 -19.02 -17.08
N ASN A 3 -3.55 -18.74 -18.35
CA ASN A 3 -4.30 -17.52 -18.69
C ASN A 3 -5.65 -17.42 -17.98
N SER A 4 -6.33 -18.57 -17.86
CA SER A 4 -7.65 -18.66 -17.26
C SER A 4 -7.58 -18.36 -15.77
N GLN A 5 -6.53 -18.83 -15.08
CA GLN A 5 -6.34 -18.58 -13.65
C GLN A 5 -6.00 -17.12 -13.35
N TYR A 6 -5.07 -16.50 -14.09
CA TYR A 6 -4.74 -15.09 -13.92
C TYR A 6 -5.94 -14.19 -14.24
N SER A 7 -6.61 -14.44 -15.36
CA SER A 7 -7.80 -13.67 -15.77
C SER A 7 -8.93 -13.81 -14.74
N LYS A 8 -9.14 -15.02 -14.21
CA LYS A 8 -10.08 -15.27 -13.11
C LYS A 8 -9.69 -14.52 -11.84
N MET A 9 -8.41 -14.50 -11.48
CA MET A 9 -7.92 -13.75 -10.32
C MET A 9 -8.17 -12.24 -10.48
N VAL A 10 -7.87 -11.66 -11.64
CA VAL A 10 -8.14 -10.24 -11.95
C VAL A 10 -9.63 -9.93 -11.91
N LYS A 11 -10.47 -10.81 -12.48
CA LYS A 11 -11.93 -10.70 -12.43
C LYS A 11 -12.44 -10.72 -10.99
N LEU A 12 -12.03 -11.70 -10.19
CA LEU A 12 -12.41 -11.81 -8.78
C LEU A 12 -12.04 -10.56 -7.99
N LYS A 13 -10.85 -9.98 -8.25
CA LYS A 13 -10.43 -8.74 -7.62
C LYS A 13 -11.41 -7.60 -7.90
N LYS A 14 -11.79 -7.42 -9.17
CA LYS A 14 -12.76 -6.39 -9.58
C LYS A 14 -14.16 -6.65 -8.98
N CYS A 15 -14.66 -7.89 -9.01
CA CYS A 15 -15.93 -8.24 -8.38
C CYS A 15 -15.93 -7.94 -6.87
N MET A 16 -14.85 -8.28 -6.16
CA MET A 16 -14.71 -7.93 -4.73
C MET A 16 -14.69 -6.42 -4.49
N ASP A 17 -14.08 -5.64 -5.37
CA ASP A 17 -14.05 -4.18 -5.25
C ASP A 17 -15.44 -3.58 -5.48
N LEU A 18 -16.22 -4.08 -6.45
CA LEU A 18 -17.62 -3.70 -6.68
C LEU A 18 -18.53 -4.08 -5.50
N LEU A 19 -18.40 -5.30 -4.98
CA LEU A 19 -19.11 -5.76 -3.79
C LEU A 19 -18.80 -4.84 -2.60
N ARG A 20 -17.53 -4.49 -2.39
CA ARG A 20 -17.13 -3.58 -1.31
C ARG A 20 -17.77 -2.21 -1.44
N VAL A 21 -17.86 -1.66 -2.66
CA VAL A 21 -18.54 -0.37 -2.90
C VAL A 21 -20.03 -0.48 -2.55
N SER A 22 -20.73 -1.45 -3.13
CA SER A 22 -22.16 -1.68 -2.89
C SER A 22 -22.50 -1.88 -1.40
N ILE A 23 -21.73 -2.71 -0.69
CA ILE A 23 -21.92 -2.94 0.75
C ILE A 23 -21.65 -1.65 1.54
N GLY A 24 -20.63 -0.87 1.14
CA GLY A 24 -20.34 0.42 1.77
C GLY A 24 -21.47 1.43 1.58
N GLU A 25 -22.06 1.51 0.40
CA GLU A 25 -23.21 2.38 0.12
C GLU A 25 -24.44 2.02 0.96
N ASP A 26 -24.74 0.72 1.13
CA ASP A 26 -25.81 0.28 2.03
C ASP A 26 -25.54 0.68 3.49
N GLN A 27 -24.30 0.50 3.95
CA GLN A 27 -23.92 0.90 5.29
C GLN A 27 -24.03 2.43 5.50
N ILE A 28 -23.70 3.23 4.48
CA ILE A 28 -23.93 4.69 4.49
C ILE A 28 -25.42 5.00 4.61
N LYS A 29 -26.28 4.34 3.84
CA LYS A 29 -27.75 4.52 3.91
C LYS A 29 -28.30 4.22 5.30
N ARG A 30 -27.68 3.30 6.03
CA ARG A 30 -28.01 2.98 7.44
C ARG A 30 -27.44 3.98 8.46
N GLY A 31 -26.58 4.91 8.04
CA GLY A 31 -25.93 5.88 8.92
C GLY A 31 -24.90 5.25 9.87
N LEU A 32 -24.41 4.04 9.59
CA LEU A 32 -23.53 3.30 10.50
C LEU A 32 -22.06 3.49 10.13
N ARG A 33 -21.25 4.06 11.02
CA ARG A 33 -19.80 4.16 10.81
C ARG A 33 -19.10 2.80 10.79
N ARG A 34 -19.61 1.85 11.59
CA ARG A 34 -19.09 0.48 11.68
C ARG A 34 -20.25 -0.50 11.77
N MET A 35 -20.13 -1.61 11.06
CA MET A 35 -21.11 -2.69 11.04
C MET A 35 -20.40 -4.03 11.11
N GLU A 36 -20.85 -4.89 12.03
CA GLU A 36 -20.37 -6.26 12.14
C GLU A 36 -21.44 -7.23 11.64
N TRP A 37 -21.02 -8.17 10.80
CA TRP A 37 -21.81 -9.34 10.41
C TRP A 37 -21.16 -10.55 11.06
N THR A 38 -21.46 -10.75 12.35
CA THR A 38 -20.81 -11.74 13.22
C THR A 38 -20.95 -13.16 12.69
N GLU A 39 -22.14 -13.53 12.21
CA GLU A 39 -22.44 -14.83 11.59
C GLU A 39 -21.53 -15.15 10.39
N LEU A 40 -21.16 -14.11 9.63
CA LEU A 40 -20.27 -14.24 8.48
C LEU A 40 -18.80 -13.99 8.85
N GLY A 41 -18.50 -13.52 10.06
CA GLY A 41 -17.15 -13.17 10.49
C GLY A 41 -16.57 -11.94 9.78
N ILE A 42 -17.42 -11.00 9.35
CA ILE A 42 -17.04 -9.86 8.50
C ILE A 42 -17.35 -8.54 9.21
N VAL A 43 -16.50 -7.53 8.98
CA VAL A 43 -16.68 -6.17 9.48
C VAL A 43 -16.47 -5.15 8.37
N GLY A 44 -17.38 -4.18 8.33
CA GLY A 44 -17.34 -3.00 7.49
C GLY A 44 -17.12 -1.75 8.34
N SER A 45 -16.14 -0.91 8.01
CA SER A 45 -15.87 0.31 8.77
C SER A 45 -15.44 1.48 7.88
N PHE A 46 -15.96 2.65 8.20
CA PHE A 46 -15.53 3.94 7.67
C PHE A 46 -14.52 4.58 8.61
N ASN A 47 -13.31 4.76 8.10
CA ASN A 47 -12.24 5.43 8.80
C ASN A 47 -11.95 6.78 8.13
N SER A 48 -11.96 7.84 8.92
CA SER A 48 -11.48 9.15 8.49
C SER A 48 -9.97 9.08 8.30
N MET A 49 -9.50 9.56 7.17
CA MET A 49 -8.10 9.66 6.80
C MET A 49 -7.80 11.10 6.46
N ASN A 50 -7.03 11.75 7.33
CA ASN A 50 -6.48 13.06 7.05
C ASN A 50 -5.44 12.92 5.93
N VAL A 51 -5.59 13.74 4.90
CA VAL A 51 -4.59 13.97 3.87
C VAL A 51 -3.83 15.21 4.29
N TYR A 52 -2.53 15.07 4.50
CA TYR A 52 -1.67 16.17 4.90
C TYR A 52 -1.05 16.82 3.67
N GLU A 53 -0.76 18.11 3.77
CA GLU A 53 0.01 18.83 2.76
C GLU A 53 1.38 18.17 2.56
N LYS A 54 1.74 17.87 1.30
CA LYS A 54 2.99 17.18 0.98
C LYS A 54 4.22 18.06 1.22
N HIS A 55 4.10 19.37 0.96
CA HIS A 55 5.19 20.34 1.03
C HIS A 55 4.90 21.37 2.11
N ASN A 56 5.08 20.96 3.36
CA ASN A 56 4.91 21.84 4.52
C ASN A 56 6.29 22.32 4.99
N MET A 57 6.66 23.54 4.61
CA MET A 57 7.99 24.11 4.92
C MET A 57 8.24 24.27 6.42
N GLU A 58 7.23 24.68 7.20
CA GLU A 58 7.34 24.82 8.66
C GLU A 58 7.68 23.48 9.32
N LEU A 59 7.10 22.38 8.81
CA LEU A 59 7.39 21.04 9.28
C LEU A 59 8.82 20.60 8.91
N MET A 60 9.28 20.94 7.70
CA MET A 60 10.65 20.63 7.28
C MET A 60 11.68 21.40 8.09
N GLU A 61 11.43 22.68 8.35
CA GLU A 61 12.27 23.53 9.21
C GLU A 61 12.33 22.98 10.64
N CYS A 62 11.19 22.53 11.18
CA CYS A 62 11.17 21.86 12.48
C CYS A 62 12.08 20.62 12.50
N PHE A 63 12.01 19.77 11.48
CA PHE A 63 12.86 18.58 11.39
C PHE A 63 14.34 18.92 11.19
N ASP A 64 14.65 19.99 10.47
CA ASP A 64 16.04 20.44 10.25
C ASP A 64 16.66 20.97 11.54
N ASN A 65 15.91 21.81 12.27
CA ASN A 65 16.34 22.40 13.53
C ASN A 65 16.66 21.34 14.60
N HIS A 66 15.98 20.19 14.55
CA HIS A 66 16.26 19.04 15.42
C HIS A 66 17.28 18.05 14.83
N GLY A 67 17.80 18.30 13.63
CA GLY A 67 18.81 17.47 12.97
C GLY A 67 18.32 16.07 12.55
N VAL A 68 17.01 15.90 12.34
CA VAL A 68 16.39 14.58 12.10
C VAL A 68 15.89 14.35 10.67
N ILE A 69 16.13 15.30 9.74
CA ILE A 69 15.61 15.22 8.36
C ILE A 69 15.91 13.87 7.70
N GLY A 70 17.16 13.39 7.73
CA GLY A 70 17.54 12.13 7.09
C GLY A 70 16.92 10.88 7.74
N GLN A 71 16.36 11.00 8.94
CA GLN A 71 15.78 9.92 9.73
C GLN A 71 14.26 9.83 9.54
N VAL A 72 13.60 10.98 9.42
CA VAL A 72 12.13 11.08 9.35
C VAL A 72 11.60 11.29 7.94
N MET A 73 12.45 11.67 6.98
CA MET A 73 12.09 11.81 5.58
C MET A 73 12.38 10.54 4.79
N ASN A 74 11.62 10.32 3.73
CA ASN A 74 11.89 9.32 2.69
C ASN A 74 11.86 9.97 1.31
N ILE A 75 12.62 9.39 0.37
CA ILE A 75 12.57 9.78 -1.04
C ILE A 75 12.68 8.53 -1.90
N LYS A 76 12.00 8.55 -3.05
CA LYS A 76 12.06 7.47 -4.03
C LYS A 76 13.07 7.82 -5.12
N TRP A 77 13.69 6.80 -5.70
CA TRP A 77 14.71 6.96 -6.77
C TRP A 77 14.27 7.86 -7.90
N ARG A 78 13.08 7.60 -8.43
CA ARG A 78 12.47 8.37 -9.52
C ARG A 78 12.19 9.85 -9.20
N GLU A 79 12.24 10.24 -7.92
CA GLU A 79 12.03 11.63 -7.49
C GLU A 79 13.38 12.38 -7.39
N LEU A 80 14.51 11.68 -7.52
CA LEU A 80 15.83 12.30 -7.65
C LEU A 80 16.08 12.72 -9.09
N LEU A 81 16.79 13.83 -9.26
CA LEU A 81 17.26 14.32 -10.56
C LEU A 81 18.35 13.38 -11.11
N SER A 82 18.50 13.34 -12.43
CA SER A 82 19.45 12.43 -13.09
C SER A 82 20.89 12.58 -12.58
N HIS A 83 21.33 13.81 -12.28
CA HIS A 83 22.68 14.04 -11.75
C HIS A 83 22.82 13.58 -10.28
N GLU A 84 21.79 13.74 -9.47
CA GLU A 84 21.74 13.25 -8.08
C GLU A 84 21.78 11.72 -8.04
N GLN A 85 21.02 11.07 -8.94
CA GLN A 85 21.03 9.63 -9.10
C GLN A 85 22.44 9.10 -9.38
N VAL A 86 23.19 9.76 -10.27
CA VAL A 86 24.58 9.36 -10.57
C VAL A 86 25.45 9.41 -9.32
N LEU A 87 25.36 10.50 -8.54
CA LEU A 87 26.17 10.72 -7.33
C LEU A 87 25.95 9.67 -6.24
N ILE A 88 24.72 9.20 -6.05
CA ILE A 88 24.41 8.24 -4.97
C ILE A 88 24.22 6.80 -5.44
N SER A 89 24.31 6.54 -6.75
CA SER A 89 24.07 5.21 -7.34
C SER A 89 24.89 4.10 -6.68
N GLY A 90 26.17 4.35 -6.39
CA GLY A 90 27.08 3.40 -5.72
C GLY A 90 26.77 3.12 -4.25
N LEU A 91 25.88 3.91 -3.63
CA LEU A 91 25.48 3.78 -2.23
C LEU A 91 24.10 3.12 -2.05
N CYS A 92 23.40 2.88 -3.16
CA CYS A 92 22.06 2.32 -3.14
C CYS A 92 22.11 0.79 -3.12
N LYS A 93 21.15 0.16 -2.44
CA LYS A 93 21.05 -1.30 -2.47
C LYS A 93 20.25 -1.72 -3.70
N PRO A 94 20.76 -2.65 -4.52
CA PRO A 94 19.98 -3.16 -5.65
C PRO A 94 18.76 -3.89 -5.09
N LYS A 95 17.59 -3.61 -5.67
CA LYS A 95 16.38 -4.40 -5.40
C LYS A 95 16.26 -5.52 -6.41
N GLU A 96 15.74 -6.65 -5.95
CA GLU A 96 15.46 -7.76 -6.84
C GLU A 96 14.54 -7.31 -7.98
N PRO A 97 14.87 -7.67 -9.24
CA PRO A 97 13.96 -7.44 -10.34
C PRO A 97 12.70 -8.28 -10.15
N TYR A 98 11.60 -7.84 -10.74
CA TYR A 98 10.33 -8.55 -10.66
C TYR A 98 9.75 -8.80 -12.04
N ILE A 99 8.91 -9.83 -12.14
CA ILE A 99 8.17 -10.08 -13.38
C ILE A 99 6.89 -9.28 -13.43
N ARG A 100 6.67 -8.61 -14.56
CA ARG A 100 5.37 -8.10 -14.97
C ARG A 100 4.77 -9.01 -16.05
N PHE A 101 3.59 -9.57 -15.78
CA PHE A 101 2.79 -10.26 -16.79
C PHE A 101 1.88 -9.27 -17.52
N THR A 102 1.88 -9.34 -18.85
CA THR A 102 1.02 -8.57 -19.74
C THR A 102 0.18 -9.55 -20.55
N PRO A 103 -1.12 -9.72 -20.25
CA PRO A 103 -1.96 -10.68 -20.97
C PRO A 103 -2.10 -10.28 -22.43
N LYS A 104 -2.26 -11.27 -23.32
CA LYS A 104 -2.59 -11.03 -24.72
C LYS A 104 -4.03 -10.50 -24.78
N ARG A 105 -4.23 -9.36 -25.45
CA ARG A 105 -5.60 -8.86 -25.72
C ARG A 105 -6.23 -9.77 -26.78
N ASN A 106 -6.96 -10.78 -26.34
CA ASN A 106 -7.87 -11.52 -27.22
C ASN A 106 -9.14 -10.68 -27.37
N ARG A 107 -9.48 -10.28 -28.61
CA ARG A 107 -10.69 -9.48 -28.93
C ARG A 107 -12.00 -10.12 -28.42
N ASN A 108 -11.98 -11.43 -28.13
CA ASN A 108 -13.15 -12.20 -27.71
C ASN A 108 -13.18 -12.56 -26.21
N GLU A 109 -12.11 -12.32 -25.43
CA GLU A 109 -12.08 -12.63 -23.98
C GLU A 109 -12.24 -11.37 -23.10
N SER A 110 -12.29 -10.19 -23.72
CA SER A 110 -12.27 -8.89 -23.03
C SER A 110 -13.63 -8.20 -23.01
N ALA A 111 -14.57 -8.74 -22.25
CA ALA A 111 -15.58 -7.96 -21.55
C ALA A 111 -16.31 -8.91 -20.62
N TYR A 112 -15.69 -9.24 -19.47
CA TYR A 112 -16.58 -9.62 -18.38
C TYR A 112 -17.49 -8.42 -18.14
N ASP A 113 -18.80 -8.68 -18.19
CA ASP A 113 -19.82 -7.65 -18.06
C ASP A 113 -19.86 -7.17 -16.59
N PHE A 114 -18.96 -6.24 -16.28
CA PHE A 114 -18.90 -5.61 -14.96
C PHE A 114 -20.10 -4.69 -14.74
N ASP A 115 -20.67 -4.14 -15.80
CA ASP A 115 -21.83 -3.26 -15.72
C ASP A 115 -23.08 -4.08 -15.36
N GLY A 116 -23.32 -5.20 -16.07
CA GLY A 116 -24.36 -6.16 -15.70
C GLY A 116 -24.13 -6.80 -14.33
N TYR A 117 -22.88 -7.05 -13.95
CA TYR A 117 -22.57 -7.49 -12.59
C TYR A 117 -22.95 -6.43 -11.55
N GLN A 118 -22.64 -5.15 -11.79
CA GLN A 118 -23.02 -4.05 -10.90
C GLN A 118 -24.54 -3.90 -10.80
N LEU A 119 -25.28 -4.02 -11.91
CA LEU A 119 -26.74 -4.04 -11.92
C LEU A 119 -27.31 -5.21 -11.12
N LYS A 120 -26.71 -6.40 -11.21
CA LYS A 120 -27.09 -7.55 -10.38
C LYS A 120 -26.95 -7.23 -8.88
N LEU A 121 -25.88 -6.54 -8.48
CA LEU A 121 -25.65 -6.21 -7.07
C LEU A 121 -26.78 -5.35 -6.48
N VAL A 122 -27.33 -4.41 -7.26
CA VAL A 122 -28.43 -3.55 -6.80
C VAL A 122 -29.64 -4.35 -6.31
N ASN A 123 -29.94 -5.47 -6.96
CA ASN A 123 -31.08 -6.33 -6.64
C ASN A 123 -30.74 -7.47 -5.66
N GLN A 124 -29.47 -7.61 -5.28
CA GLN A 124 -28.98 -8.69 -4.43
C GLN A 124 -28.96 -8.24 -2.97
N SER A 125 -29.50 -9.06 -2.06
CA SER A 125 -29.45 -8.77 -0.62
C SER A 125 -28.01 -8.58 -0.12
N ILE A 126 -27.81 -7.69 0.84
CA ILE A 126 -26.49 -7.43 1.44
C ILE A 126 -25.89 -8.69 2.04
N HIS A 127 -26.71 -9.52 2.68
CA HIS A 127 -26.28 -10.81 3.20
C HIS A 127 -25.69 -11.71 2.10
N SER A 128 -26.37 -11.81 0.95
CA SER A 128 -25.87 -12.54 -0.22
C SER A 128 -24.59 -11.92 -0.79
N GLN A 129 -24.49 -10.58 -0.84
CA GLN A 129 -23.28 -9.90 -1.29
C GLN A 129 -22.07 -10.19 -0.39
N LEU A 130 -22.26 -10.24 0.92
CA LEU A 130 -21.21 -10.57 1.90
C LEU A 130 -20.71 -12.01 1.76
N ILE A 131 -21.63 -12.98 1.56
CA ILE A 131 -21.27 -14.38 1.28
C ILE A 131 -20.45 -14.48 -0.02
N GLU A 132 -20.89 -13.78 -1.07
CA GLU A 132 -20.20 -13.76 -2.35
C GLU A 132 -18.81 -13.13 -2.22
N TRP A 133 -18.68 -12.02 -1.48
CA TRP A 133 -17.40 -11.38 -1.22
C TRP A 133 -16.44 -12.31 -0.49
N LYS A 134 -16.90 -13.00 0.57
CA LYS A 134 -16.09 -13.93 1.36
C LYS A 134 -15.60 -15.10 0.48
N SER A 135 -16.48 -15.63 -0.35
CA SER A 135 -16.18 -16.73 -1.27
C SER A 135 -15.19 -16.32 -2.35
N ASN A 136 -15.41 -15.15 -2.95
CA ASN A 136 -14.50 -14.57 -3.96
C ASN A 136 -13.11 -14.29 -3.37
N LYS A 137 -13.05 -13.81 -2.12
CA LYS A 137 -11.79 -13.54 -1.42
C LYS A 137 -10.99 -14.80 -1.16
N TRP A 138 -11.64 -15.86 -0.69
CA TRP A 138 -10.99 -17.15 -0.47
C TRP A 138 -10.40 -17.70 -1.77
N LEU A 139 -11.19 -17.68 -2.85
CA LEU A 139 -10.75 -18.18 -4.15
C LEU A 139 -9.64 -17.31 -4.74
N TYR A 140 -9.75 -15.99 -4.61
CA TYR A 140 -8.71 -15.05 -5.02
C TYR A 140 -7.39 -15.35 -4.31
N ASN A 141 -7.40 -15.53 -2.99
CA ASN A 141 -6.19 -15.81 -2.22
C ASN A 141 -5.50 -17.10 -2.70
N ARG A 142 -6.26 -18.19 -2.91
CA ARG A 142 -5.70 -19.44 -3.46
C ARG A 142 -5.05 -19.27 -4.84
N LEU A 143 -5.71 -18.53 -5.72
CA LEU A 143 -5.18 -18.24 -7.06
C LEU A 143 -3.95 -17.33 -6.98
N PHE A 144 -3.96 -16.35 -6.06
CA PHE A 144 -2.85 -15.44 -5.83
C PHE A 144 -1.61 -16.18 -5.31
N ASP A 145 -1.76 -17.10 -4.35
CA ASP A 145 -0.65 -17.90 -3.81
C ASP A 145 -0.01 -18.75 -4.91
N SER A 146 -0.85 -19.39 -5.74
CA SER A 146 -0.39 -20.17 -6.90
C SER A 146 0.36 -19.27 -7.90
N TRP A 147 -0.16 -18.08 -8.15
CA TRP A 147 0.44 -17.09 -9.03
C TRP A 147 1.79 -16.56 -8.51
N VAL A 148 1.94 -16.38 -7.19
CA VAL A 148 3.23 -15.99 -6.59
C VAL A 148 4.30 -17.04 -6.85
N ILE A 149 3.97 -18.33 -6.73
CA ILE A 149 4.91 -19.44 -7.02
C ILE A 149 5.33 -19.43 -8.48
N ILE A 150 4.36 -19.31 -9.41
CA ILE A 150 4.63 -19.25 -10.85
C ILE A 150 5.52 -18.05 -11.18
N ARG A 151 5.24 -16.87 -10.61
CA ARG A 151 6.06 -15.67 -10.83
C ARG A 151 7.50 -15.83 -10.37
N LYS A 152 7.73 -16.49 -9.23
CA LYS A 152 9.10 -16.76 -8.74
C LYS A 152 9.86 -17.68 -9.69
N ARG A 153 9.24 -18.76 -10.16
CA ARG A 153 9.86 -19.69 -11.12
C ARG A 153 10.16 -19.01 -12.46
N ALA A 154 9.20 -18.24 -12.98
CA ALA A 154 9.40 -17.49 -14.21
C ALA A 154 10.54 -16.46 -14.06
N LEU A 155 10.68 -15.82 -12.89
CA LEU A 155 11.75 -14.85 -12.62
C LEU A 155 13.10 -15.53 -12.71
N GLN A 156 13.25 -16.66 -12.02
CA GLN A 156 14.44 -17.48 -12.08
C GLN A 156 14.78 -17.90 -13.52
N GLY A 157 13.79 -18.41 -14.27
CA GLY A 157 14.01 -18.83 -15.66
C GLY A 157 14.45 -17.70 -16.60
N LEU A 158 13.86 -16.50 -16.47
CA LEU A 158 14.30 -15.34 -17.27
C LEU A 158 15.73 -14.89 -16.90
N LEU A 159 16.08 -14.93 -15.62
CA LEU A 159 17.42 -14.56 -15.15
C LEU A 159 18.49 -15.55 -15.63
N GLU A 160 18.23 -16.86 -15.49
CA GLU A 160 19.14 -17.93 -15.94
C GLU A 160 19.37 -17.86 -17.46
N GLN A 161 18.32 -17.60 -18.24
CA GLN A 161 18.40 -17.48 -19.69
C GLN A 161 18.87 -16.08 -20.16
N LYS A 162 19.15 -15.16 -19.23
CA LYS A 162 19.50 -13.75 -19.52
C LYS A 162 18.49 -13.06 -20.47
N LYS A 163 17.21 -13.44 -20.39
CA LYS A 163 16.13 -12.88 -21.21
C LYS A 163 15.42 -11.73 -20.49
N ARG A 164 15.19 -10.62 -21.18
CA ARG A 164 14.39 -9.49 -20.64
C ARG A 164 12.89 -9.70 -20.78
N LYS A 165 12.46 -10.51 -21.73
CA LYS A 165 11.05 -10.74 -22.04
C LYS A 165 10.88 -12.12 -22.67
N GLU A 166 9.75 -12.74 -22.39
CA GLU A 166 9.31 -13.96 -23.06
C GLU A 166 7.86 -13.79 -23.49
N ILE A 167 7.57 -14.20 -24.73
CA ILE A 167 6.24 -14.18 -25.31
C ILE A 167 5.64 -15.57 -25.10
N LEU A 168 4.49 -15.60 -24.46
CA LEU A 168 3.72 -16.80 -24.19
C LEU A 168 2.48 -16.81 -25.11
N PRO A 169 1.87 -17.97 -25.37
CA PRO A 169 0.61 -18.04 -26.11
C PRO A 169 -0.50 -17.14 -25.52
N VAL A 170 -0.39 -16.89 -24.21
CA VAL A 170 -1.38 -16.22 -23.37
C VAL A 170 -1.05 -14.74 -23.09
N GLY A 171 0.11 -14.26 -23.52
CA GLY A 171 0.58 -12.90 -23.20
C GLY A 171 2.08 -12.78 -23.27
N SER A 172 2.66 -11.94 -22.42
CA SER A 172 4.10 -11.85 -22.27
C SER A 172 4.48 -11.63 -20.82
N ILE A 173 5.61 -12.19 -20.42
CA ILE A 173 6.27 -11.88 -19.16
C ILE A 173 7.48 -10.99 -19.46
N SER A 174 7.64 -9.92 -18.69
CA SER A 174 8.77 -9.01 -18.81
C SER A 174 9.48 -8.90 -17.47
N LEU A 175 10.80 -9.01 -17.50
CA LEU A 175 11.67 -8.71 -16.38
C LEU A 175 11.73 -7.20 -16.22
N ILE A 176 11.29 -6.70 -15.06
CA ILE A 176 11.34 -5.28 -14.72
C ILE A 176 12.41 -5.08 -13.67
N GLN A 177 13.35 -4.18 -13.96
CA GLN A 177 14.32 -3.73 -12.99
C GLN A 177 13.61 -2.85 -11.97
N SER A 178 13.78 -3.19 -10.70
CA SER A 178 13.25 -2.39 -9.60
C SER A 178 14.12 -1.15 -9.42
N ASP A 179 13.50 -0.03 -9.10
CA ASP A 179 14.23 1.13 -8.55
C ASP A 179 15.05 0.66 -7.35
N PRO A 180 16.32 1.09 -7.23
CA PRO A 180 17.16 0.69 -6.11
C PRO A 180 16.60 1.22 -4.78
N GLU A 181 16.97 0.57 -3.69
CA GLU A 181 16.65 1.06 -2.36
C GLU A 181 17.59 2.19 -1.96
N ILE A 182 17.00 3.29 -1.50
CA ILE A 182 17.73 4.50 -1.12
C ILE A 182 17.60 4.69 0.38
N SER A 183 18.72 5.05 0.98
CA SER A 183 18.76 5.54 2.35
C SER A 183 18.65 7.06 2.34
N SER A 184 17.64 7.61 3.02
CA SER A 184 17.49 9.05 3.23
C SER A 184 18.72 9.66 3.94
N LEU A 185 19.40 8.89 4.79
CA LEU A 185 20.65 9.31 5.42
C LEU A 185 21.78 9.47 4.40
N HIS A 186 21.85 8.60 3.39
CA HIS A 186 22.82 8.77 2.31
C HIS A 186 22.47 9.99 1.44
N VAL A 187 21.18 10.18 1.13
CA VAL A 187 20.74 11.39 0.40
C VAL A 187 21.16 12.64 1.17
N GLN A 188 20.85 12.72 2.46
CA GLN A 188 21.24 13.86 3.29
C GLN A 188 22.75 14.09 3.29
N LYS A 189 23.54 13.03 3.51
CA LYS A 189 25.00 13.13 3.64
C LYS A 189 25.69 13.58 2.33
N TYR A 190 25.21 13.12 1.18
CA TYR A 190 25.92 13.30 -0.10
C TYR A 190 25.28 14.34 -1.02
N LEU A 191 23.99 14.63 -0.85
CA LEU A 191 23.22 15.59 -1.65
C LEU A 191 22.68 16.77 -0.83
N GLY A 192 22.82 16.73 0.50
CA GLY A 192 22.25 17.73 1.41
C GLY A 192 20.76 17.50 1.69
N ASN A 193 20.14 18.46 2.38
CA ASN A 193 18.74 18.38 2.79
C ASN A 193 17.74 18.66 1.65
N GLU A 194 18.15 19.44 0.63
CA GLU A 194 17.24 19.95 -0.41
C GLU A 194 16.38 18.86 -1.06
N PRO A 195 16.94 17.71 -1.51
CA PRO A 195 16.13 16.71 -2.19
C PRO A 195 15.04 16.12 -1.28
N LEU A 196 15.36 15.97 0.02
CA LEU A 196 14.42 15.46 1.02
C LEU A 196 13.31 16.48 1.28
N ILE A 197 13.65 17.76 1.41
CA ILE A 197 12.70 18.86 1.68
C ILE A 197 11.75 19.08 0.49
N SER A 198 12.29 19.17 -0.73
CA SER A 198 11.51 19.57 -1.90
C SER A 198 10.80 18.40 -2.59
N ARG A 199 11.37 17.19 -2.57
CA ARG A 199 10.88 16.04 -3.34
C ARG A 199 10.58 14.81 -2.47
N GLY A 200 10.98 14.83 -1.20
CA GLY A 200 10.73 13.76 -0.25
C GLY A 200 9.29 13.72 0.28
N GLY A 201 9.05 12.74 1.14
CA GLY A 201 7.82 12.58 1.90
C GLY A 201 8.14 12.24 3.36
N VAL A 202 7.24 12.63 4.26
CA VAL A 202 7.39 12.37 5.70
C VAL A 202 7.03 10.92 6.01
N ASP A 203 7.92 10.22 6.70
CA ASP A 203 7.61 8.92 7.32
C ASP A 203 7.07 9.14 8.73
N MET A 204 5.73 9.18 8.85
CA MET A 204 5.07 9.37 10.14
C MET A 204 5.34 8.27 11.16
N SER A 205 5.76 7.07 10.73
CA SER A 205 6.19 6.04 11.68
C SER A 205 7.52 6.42 12.32
N LYS A 206 8.44 7.00 11.54
CA LYS A 206 9.73 7.49 12.03
C LYS A 206 9.58 8.77 12.84
N VAL A 207 8.71 9.69 12.44
CA VAL A 207 8.37 10.88 13.24
C VAL A 207 7.92 10.48 14.64
N LYS A 208 7.00 9.52 14.76
CA LYS A 208 6.53 9.02 16.08
C LYS A 208 7.65 8.37 16.88
N GLU A 209 8.54 7.64 16.22
CA GLU A 209 9.70 7.02 16.88
C GLU A 209 10.66 8.07 17.44
N TYR A 210 10.98 9.13 16.68
CA TYR A 210 11.87 10.20 17.12
C TYR A 210 11.23 11.13 18.14
N ALA A 211 9.92 11.39 18.03
CA ALA A 211 9.17 12.08 19.08
C ALA A 211 9.21 11.30 20.40
N ALA A 212 9.00 9.97 20.33
CA ALA A 212 9.12 9.10 21.49
C ALA A 212 10.55 9.02 22.04
N ARG A 213 11.57 9.38 21.27
CA ARG A 213 12.97 9.48 21.74
C ARG A 213 13.32 10.85 22.32
N GLY A 214 12.35 11.77 22.40
CA GLY A 214 12.54 13.10 22.99
C GLY A 214 13.11 14.17 22.06
N PHE A 215 13.21 13.92 20.75
CA PHE A 215 13.72 14.93 19.81
C PHE A 215 12.77 16.12 19.65
N PHE A 216 11.46 15.89 19.70
CA PHE A 216 10.40 16.91 19.61
C PHE A 216 9.11 16.30 20.16
N SER A 217 8.12 17.12 20.51
CA SER A 217 6.84 16.58 20.96
C SER A 217 5.95 16.21 19.76
N LEU A 218 5.24 15.08 19.87
CA LEU A 218 4.28 14.69 18.84
C LEU A 218 3.11 15.69 18.69
N PRO A 219 2.58 16.30 19.78
CA PRO A 219 1.56 17.35 19.68
C PRO A 219 2.03 18.57 18.88
N GLU A 220 3.26 19.05 19.05
CA GLU A 220 3.81 20.16 18.24
C GLU A 220 3.80 19.81 16.75
N ILE A 221 4.28 18.62 16.39
CA ILE A 221 4.25 18.17 14.99
C ILE A 221 2.83 18.11 14.44
N GLN A 222 1.86 17.68 15.24
CA GLN A 222 0.45 17.64 14.84
C GLN A 222 -0.15 19.04 14.64
N GLN A 223 0.30 20.04 15.39
CA GLN A 223 -0.13 21.44 15.22
C GLN A 223 0.44 22.06 13.95
N ILE A 224 1.70 21.76 13.63
CA ILE A 224 2.38 22.25 12.41
C ILE A 224 1.81 21.55 11.17
N GLN A 225 1.31 20.32 11.30
CA GLN A 225 0.73 19.57 10.18
C GLN A 225 -0.54 20.23 9.63
N LYS A 226 -0.44 20.71 8.40
CA LYS A 226 -1.56 21.25 7.64
C LYS A 226 -2.34 20.11 6.97
N ILE A 227 -3.60 19.96 7.36
CA ILE A 227 -4.55 19.03 6.73
C ILE A 227 -5.04 19.70 5.44
N SER A 228 -4.80 19.06 4.30
CA SER A 228 -5.29 19.53 3.00
C SER A 228 -6.68 18.99 2.66
N ASP A 229 -7.01 17.79 3.13
CA ASP A 229 -8.28 17.12 2.85
C ASP A 229 -8.58 16.06 3.93
N VAL A 230 -9.85 15.77 4.17
CA VAL A 230 -10.29 14.68 5.06
C VAL A 230 -11.13 13.71 4.26
N ARG A 231 -10.56 12.53 3.99
CA ARG A 231 -11.21 11.49 3.19
C ARG A 231 -11.81 10.43 4.09
N SER A 232 -12.95 9.88 3.68
CA SER A 232 -13.49 8.68 4.30
C SER A 232 -13.09 7.45 3.49
N ALA A 233 -12.45 6.48 4.12
CA ALA A 233 -12.16 5.19 3.49
C ALA A 233 -13.03 4.10 4.08
N TYR A 234 -13.75 3.41 3.19
CA TYR A 234 -14.47 2.20 3.54
C TYR A 234 -13.55 0.98 3.49
N THR A 235 -13.55 0.22 4.57
CA THR A 235 -12.82 -1.04 4.67
C THR A 235 -13.77 -2.18 4.97
N LEU A 236 -13.68 -3.25 4.19
CA LEU A 236 -14.39 -4.50 4.40
C LEU A 236 -13.36 -5.61 4.64
N MET A 237 -13.40 -6.25 5.80
CA MET A 237 -12.43 -7.28 6.16
C MET A 237 -13.02 -8.37 7.07
N GLU A 238 -12.23 -9.41 7.32
CA GLU A 238 -12.59 -10.44 8.30
C GLU A 238 -12.39 -9.89 9.72
N LEU A 239 -13.32 -10.20 10.63
CA LEU A 239 -13.25 -9.80 12.05
C LEU A 239 -11.95 -10.27 12.72
N THR A 240 -11.48 -11.47 12.40
CA THR A 240 -10.22 -12.01 12.93
C THR A 240 -9.01 -11.17 12.48
N ARG A 241 -9.05 -10.64 11.25
CA ARG A 241 -8.00 -9.76 10.72
C ARG A 241 -8.04 -8.39 11.39
N GLU A 242 -9.22 -7.82 11.60
CA GLU A 242 -9.39 -6.55 12.33
C GLU A 242 -8.78 -6.66 13.74
N ARG A 243 -9.11 -7.72 14.47
CA ARG A 243 -8.57 -7.98 15.82
C ARG A 243 -7.04 -8.08 15.83
N ARG A 244 -6.45 -8.81 14.86
CA ARG A 244 -4.98 -8.90 14.72
C ARG A 244 -4.34 -7.54 14.46
N LEU A 245 -4.95 -6.71 13.60
CA LEU A 245 -4.45 -5.36 13.32
C LEU A 245 -4.52 -4.47 14.57
N ALA A 246 -5.61 -4.55 15.34
CA ALA A 246 -5.74 -3.84 16.61
C ALA A 246 -4.64 -4.25 17.61
N THR A 247 -4.36 -5.56 17.73
CA THR A 247 -3.26 -6.04 18.58
C THR A 247 -1.89 -5.49 18.15
N GLN A 248 -1.60 -5.48 16.84
CA GLN A 248 -0.35 -4.93 16.31
C GLN A 248 -0.22 -3.42 16.57
N ILE A 249 -1.32 -2.67 16.48
CA ILE A 249 -1.34 -1.24 16.81
C ILE A 249 -1.02 -1.03 18.29
N ASN A 250 -1.65 -1.79 19.18
CA ASN A 250 -1.39 -1.70 20.62
C ASN A 250 0.07 -2.03 20.95
N GLN A 251 0.63 -3.07 20.34
CA GLN A 251 2.05 -3.42 20.52
C GLN A 251 2.99 -2.27 20.11
N LYS A 252 2.71 -1.58 18.99
CA LYS A 252 3.48 -0.40 18.58
C LYS A 252 3.36 0.75 19.58
N GLN A 253 2.18 0.97 20.14
CA GLN A 253 1.98 2.00 21.17
C GLN A 253 2.79 1.70 22.44
N PHE A 254 2.85 0.44 22.88
CA PHE A 254 3.71 0.03 23.99
C PHE A 254 5.19 0.29 23.71
N LEU A 255 5.67 0.01 22.49
CA LEU A 255 7.05 0.31 22.10
C LEU A 255 7.35 1.81 22.19
N TYR A 256 6.46 2.67 21.69
CA TYR A 256 6.64 4.12 21.80
C TYR A 256 6.63 4.61 23.24
N ALA A 257 5.72 4.09 24.08
CA ALA A 257 5.70 4.41 25.50
C ALA A 257 6.98 4.00 26.23
N ARG A 258 7.59 2.86 25.84
CA ARG A 258 8.87 2.41 26.40
C ARG A 258 10.02 3.33 26.01
N LEU A 259 10.14 3.65 24.71
CA LEU A 259 11.15 4.59 24.21
C LEU A 259 11.07 5.94 24.94
N SER A 260 9.86 6.45 25.16
CA SER A 260 9.63 7.71 25.88
C SER A 260 10.11 7.69 27.32
N ARG A 261 10.12 6.53 28.00
CA ARG A 261 10.64 6.41 29.37
C ARG A 261 12.16 6.31 29.37
N GLU A 262 12.73 5.58 28.41
CA GLU A 262 14.17 5.42 28.26
C GLU A 262 14.88 6.75 27.93
N SER A 263 14.20 7.68 27.25
CA SER A 263 14.73 9.01 26.91
C SER A 263 14.59 10.06 28.01
N GLN A 264 13.93 9.74 29.13
CA GLN A 264 13.77 10.64 30.29
C GLN A 264 14.76 10.34 31.42
N ILE A 265 15.65 9.36 31.22
CA ILE A 265 16.75 8.97 32.12
C ILE A 265 18.05 9.53 31.55
#